data_AF-A0A6N8AT78-F1
#
_entry.id   AF-A0A6N8AT78-F1
#
_cell.length_a   1.000
_cell.length_b   1.000
_cell.length_c   1.000
_cell.angle_alpha   90.00
_cell.angle_beta   90.00
_cell.angle_gamma   90.00
#
_symmetry.space_group_name_H-M   'P 1'
#
loop_
_entity.id
_entity.type
_entity.pdbx_description
1 polymer ?
#
loop_
_entity_poly.entity_id
_entity_poly.type
_entity_poly.pdbx_seq_one_letter_code
_entity_poly.pdbx_strand_id
1 'polypeptide(L)'
;MSETSLEDMLSDKDLPEATETEEAEETKEQGTGETEETTETEAEKEAETEEAEEKKDDSTPESKASETTEDEPWTKKAVLDERRKRQELEQRLKDLESKKEPEPAPDWWADPEKAAQHQSQQIEARLYQQKVELSQDFMRSQHEDYDDMEARFMEMAQENPALRTELQKSANPARFAYETARKAAEYDAMKDVDSYKAKLEADVRKDVEAKVRKEIEAEQKKKADKEAAIDPSLASTSSKGGLTSDDYAGPTPLDEILK
;
A
#
# COMPACT_ATOMS: atom_id res chain seq x y z
N MET A 1 -44.11 -1.96 -33.75
CA MET A 1 -45.06 -2.75 -32.94
C MET A 1 -44.21 -3.74 -32.17
N SER A 2 -43.84 -3.56 -30.91
CA SER A 2 -44.11 -2.53 -29.91
C SER A 2 -43.05 -2.78 -28.83
N GLU A 3 -42.46 -1.72 -28.34
CA GLU A 3 -41.48 -1.73 -27.25
C GLU A 3 -42.14 -2.33 -26.00
N THR A 4 -41.62 -3.43 -25.48
CA THR A 4 -41.98 -3.88 -24.12
C THR A 4 -41.22 -3.00 -23.15
N SER A 5 -41.89 -1.92 -22.75
CA SER A 5 -41.41 -0.90 -21.83
C SER A 5 -40.99 -1.52 -20.50
N LEU A 6 -39.84 -1.08 -19.99
CA LEU A 6 -39.28 -1.38 -18.67
C LEU A 6 -40.17 -0.88 -17.50
N GLU A 7 -41.31 -0.26 -17.81
CA GLU A 7 -42.27 0.32 -16.86
C GLU A 7 -43.22 -0.71 -16.23
N ASP A 8 -43.30 -1.95 -16.73
CA ASP A 8 -44.23 -2.97 -16.21
C ASP A 8 -43.65 -3.81 -15.05
N MET A 9 -42.36 -3.68 -14.74
CA MET A 9 -41.71 -4.44 -13.65
C MET A 9 -41.57 -3.67 -12.33
N LEU A 10 -41.94 -2.38 -12.26
CA LEU A 10 -41.57 -1.54 -11.12
C LEU A 10 -42.71 -0.69 -10.52
N SER A 11 -43.98 -1.08 -10.66
CA SER A 11 -45.08 -0.38 -9.99
C SER A 11 -46.09 -1.31 -9.30
N ASP A 12 -45.86 -1.41 -7.98
CA ASP A 12 -46.86 -1.31 -6.90
C ASP A 12 -47.95 -2.40 -6.76
N LYS A 13 -47.83 -3.11 -5.62
CA LYS A 13 -48.90 -3.21 -4.60
C LYS A 13 -50.10 -4.13 -4.90
N ASP A 14 -50.11 -5.30 -4.24
CA ASP A 14 -51.26 -5.76 -3.45
C ASP A 14 -50.92 -6.95 -2.51
N LEU A 15 -51.37 -6.81 -1.26
CA LEU A 15 -51.33 -7.69 -0.07
C LEU A 15 -52.19 -8.98 -0.27
N PRO A 16 -52.10 -10.07 0.55
CA PRO A 16 -52.44 -10.04 1.99
C PRO A 16 -51.78 -11.04 2.98
N GLU A 17 -52.11 -10.79 4.25
CA GLU A 17 -51.90 -11.52 5.51
C GLU A 17 -52.20 -13.04 5.53
N ALA A 18 -51.59 -13.67 6.57
CA ALA A 18 -51.99 -14.86 7.32
C ALA A 18 -51.61 -16.24 6.79
N THR A 19 -50.73 -16.96 7.51
CA THR A 19 -51.11 -18.12 8.35
C THR A 19 -49.91 -18.69 9.12
N GLU A 20 -50.10 -18.90 10.42
CA GLU A 20 -49.32 -19.79 11.27
C GLU A 20 -49.40 -21.24 10.79
N THR A 21 -48.29 -21.99 10.90
CA THR A 21 -48.30 -23.40 11.31
C THR A 21 -46.93 -23.79 11.88
N GLU A 22 -46.93 -24.12 13.18
CA GLU A 22 -45.98 -25.02 13.82
C GLU A 22 -46.00 -26.39 13.14
N GLU A 23 -44.84 -27.04 13.00
CA GLU A 23 -44.72 -28.45 13.35
C GLU A 23 -43.27 -28.79 13.73
N ALA A 24 -43.15 -29.42 14.88
CA ALA A 24 -41.94 -29.92 15.50
C ALA A 24 -41.46 -31.21 14.83
N GLU A 25 -40.15 -31.45 14.82
CA GLU A 25 -39.65 -32.83 14.91
C GLU A 25 -38.45 -32.90 15.84
N GLU A 26 -38.73 -33.50 16.98
CA GLU A 26 -37.83 -33.95 18.04
C GLU A 26 -37.19 -35.27 17.60
N THR A 27 -35.86 -35.40 17.67
CA THR A 27 -35.20 -36.71 17.79
C THR A 27 -34.12 -36.68 18.85
N LYS A 28 -34.01 -37.84 19.50
CA LYS A 28 -33.69 -38.11 20.90
C LYS A 28 -32.38 -38.91 20.97
N GLU A 29 -31.60 -38.68 22.03
CA GLU A 29 -30.69 -39.64 22.72
C GLU A 29 -29.43 -40.14 21.98
N GLN A 30 -28.32 -40.54 22.61
CA GLN A 30 -27.80 -40.64 23.99
C GLN A 30 -26.32 -41.06 23.83
N GLY A 31 -25.48 -40.85 24.85
CA GLY A 31 -24.33 -41.75 25.09
C GLY A 31 -23.01 -41.07 25.47
N THR A 32 -22.79 -40.65 26.73
CA THR A 32 -22.00 -41.30 27.81
C THR A 32 -20.48 -41.46 27.61
N GLY A 33 -19.71 -41.09 28.65
CA GLY A 33 -18.33 -41.50 28.94
C GLY A 33 -17.36 -40.31 29.12
N GLU A 34 -17.28 -39.66 30.28
CA GLU A 34 -16.55 -40.08 31.49
C GLU A 34 -15.01 -40.08 31.31
N THR A 35 -14.33 -39.15 31.97
CA THR A 35 -12.93 -39.30 32.40
C THR A 35 -12.69 -38.32 33.55
N GLU A 36 -12.77 -38.85 34.77
CA GLU A 36 -12.21 -38.25 35.99
C GLU A 36 -10.85 -38.89 36.31
N GLU A 37 -10.05 -38.12 37.05
CA GLU A 37 -8.94 -38.50 37.93
C GLU A 37 -7.68 -39.18 37.36
N THR A 38 -6.53 -38.52 37.54
CA THR A 38 -5.66 -38.84 38.70
C THR A 38 -4.54 -37.81 38.89
N THR A 39 -4.46 -37.32 40.13
CA THR A 39 -3.39 -36.56 40.79
C THR A 39 -2.18 -37.44 41.15
N GLU A 40 -0.99 -36.83 41.26
CA GLU A 40 0.06 -36.98 42.32
C GLU A 40 1.44 -36.53 41.78
N THR A 41 2.08 -35.48 42.33
CA THR A 41 3.11 -35.51 43.42
C THR A 41 4.51 -35.66 42.81
N GLU A 42 5.63 -35.01 43.18
CA GLU A 42 6.08 -33.96 44.11
C GLU A 42 7.63 -33.88 43.91
N ALA A 43 8.25 -32.72 44.22
CA ALA A 43 9.67 -32.53 44.58
C ALA A 43 10.75 -32.88 43.50
N GLU A 44 11.93 -32.26 43.41
CA GLU A 44 12.70 -31.40 44.30
C GLU A 44 13.87 -30.79 43.49
N LYS A 45 14.47 -29.73 44.06
CA LYS A 45 15.93 -29.48 44.13
C LYS A 45 16.50 -28.29 43.35
N GLU A 46 16.58 -27.19 44.10
CA GLU A 46 17.59 -26.14 44.02
C GLU A 46 19.03 -26.70 44.13
N ALA A 47 19.92 -26.13 43.33
CA ALA A 47 21.37 -26.05 43.54
C ALA A 47 21.82 -24.75 42.83
N GLU A 48 22.19 -23.72 43.59
CA GLU A 48 23.58 -23.43 43.96
C GLU A 48 24.34 -22.81 42.77
N THR A 49 24.63 -21.50 42.86
CA THR A 49 25.76 -20.93 42.12
C THR A 49 26.44 -19.91 43.02
N GLU A 50 27.67 -20.27 43.35
CA GLU A 50 28.60 -19.62 44.25
C GLU A 50 28.94 -18.18 43.82
N GLU A 51 29.03 -17.38 44.88
CA GLU A 51 29.65 -16.09 45.01
C GLU A 51 31.17 -16.22 44.72
N ALA A 52 31.62 -15.56 43.65
CA ALA A 52 33.04 -15.51 43.27
C ALA A 52 33.70 -14.23 43.78
N GLU A 53 34.78 -14.47 44.52
CA GLU A 53 35.68 -13.55 45.22
C GLU A 53 36.14 -12.28 44.48
N GLU A 54 36.25 -11.22 45.29
CA GLU A 54 37.12 -10.07 45.10
C GLU A 54 38.57 -10.48 44.78
N LYS A 55 39.13 -9.94 43.69
CA LYS A 55 40.58 -9.73 43.57
C LYS A 55 40.87 -8.27 43.26
N LYS A 56 41.57 -7.65 44.21
CA LYS A 56 42.30 -6.39 44.08
C LYS A 56 43.35 -6.53 42.98
N ASP A 57 43.34 -5.61 42.02
CA ASP A 57 44.50 -5.33 41.17
C ASP A 57 44.90 -3.87 41.43
N ASP A 58 46.05 -3.73 42.07
CA ASP A 58 46.78 -2.50 42.31
C ASP A 58 47.89 -2.44 41.26
N SER A 59 47.68 -1.64 40.21
CA SER A 59 48.74 -1.16 39.32
C SER A 59 48.25 0.04 38.51
N THR A 60 48.29 1.22 39.14
CA THR A 60 48.30 2.50 38.44
C THR A 60 49.72 3.07 38.47
N PRO A 61 50.39 3.32 37.33
CA PRO A 61 51.53 4.22 37.29
C PRO A 61 51.02 5.65 37.09
N GLU A 62 51.20 6.52 38.08
CA GLU A 62 51.21 7.96 37.85
C GLU A 62 52.49 8.35 37.08
N SER A 63 52.38 9.07 35.96
CA SER A 63 53.10 10.34 35.77
C SER A 63 52.81 11.03 34.42
N LYS A 64 52.13 12.17 34.56
CA LYS A 64 52.12 13.44 33.81
C LYS A 64 52.99 13.61 32.55
N ALA A 65 52.33 14.06 31.48
CA ALA A 65 52.65 15.28 30.69
C ALA A 65 51.46 15.53 29.73
N SER A 66 50.53 16.44 30.03
CA SER A 66 50.48 17.86 29.61
C SER A 66 50.54 17.98 28.07
N GLU A 67 49.59 18.54 27.34
CA GLU A 67 48.89 19.83 27.48
C GLU A 67 47.65 19.86 26.56
N THR A 68 46.72 20.78 26.86
CA THR A 68 45.54 21.24 26.06
C THR A 68 44.44 20.19 25.83
N THR A 69 43.36 20.18 26.60
CA THR A 69 42.36 21.26 26.67
C THR A 69 42.04 21.67 28.11
N GLU A 70 42.54 22.83 28.54
CA GLU A 70 41.89 23.63 29.58
C GLU A 70 40.65 24.31 28.99
N ASP A 71 39.75 23.51 28.42
CA ASP A 71 38.55 23.97 27.75
C ASP A 71 37.45 22.92 27.97
N GLU A 72 36.32 23.16 28.61
CA GLU A 72 35.84 24.35 29.27
C GLU A 72 34.84 23.92 30.36
N PRO A 73 34.73 24.62 31.50
CA PRO A 73 33.65 24.39 32.47
C PRO A 73 32.25 24.48 31.85
N TRP A 74 32.10 25.14 30.70
CA TRP A 74 30.85 25.22 29.97
C TRP A 74 30.47 23.90 29.28
N THR A 75 31.41 23.07 28.81
CA THR A 75 31.09 21.79 28.16
C THR A 75 30.59 20.76 29.17
N LYS A 76 31.22 20.67 30.35
CA LYS A 76 30.71 19.85 31.47
C LYS A 76 29.35 20.33 31.97
N LYS A 77 29.14 21.64 32.03
CA LYS A 77 27.84 22.23 32.38
C LYS A 77 26.77 21.92 31.34
N ALA A 78 27.10 22.01 30.06
CA ALA A 78 26.19 21.63 28.96
C ALA A 78 25.78 20.15 29.05
N VAL A 79 26.73 19.24 29.29
CA VAL A 79 26.45 17.81 29.47
C VAL A 79 25.56 17.54 30.69
N LEU A 80 25.78 18.24 31.81
CA LEU A 80 24.93 18.12 32.99
C LEU A 80 23.53 18.70 32.76
N ASP A 81 23.42 19.82 32.04
CA ASP A 81 22.13 20.43 31.70
C ASP A 81 21.35 19.56 30.71
N GLU A 82 22.03 18.91 29.76
CA GLU A 82 21.41 17.90 28.88
C GLU A 82 20.91 16.69 29.65
N ARG A 83 21.72 16.16 30.58
CA ARG A 83 21.31 15.03 31.43
C ARG A 83 20.10 15.38 32.29
N ARG A 84 20.07 16.59 32.88
CA ARG A 84 18.91 17.08 33.66
C ARG A 84 17.66 17.18 32.80
N LYS A 85 17.77 17.79 31.62
CA LYS A 85 16.65 17.88 30.66
C LYS A 85 16.13 16.50 30.27
N ARG A 86 17.01 15.51 30.04
CA ARG A 86 16.58 14.13 29.78
C ARG A 86 15.85 13.52 30.96
N GLN A 87 16.39 13.65 32.17
CA GLN A 87 15.73 13.15 33.39
C GLN A 87 14.37 13.81 33.63
N GLU A 88 14.25 15.12 33.40
CA GLU A 88 12.97 15.84 33.50
C GLU A 88 11.96 15.37 32.44
N LEU A 89 12.41 15.12 31.20
CA LEU A 89 11.55 14.60 30.14
C LEU A 89 11.12 13.16 30.43
N GLU A 90 12.02 12.30 30.90
CA GLU A 90 11.71 10.94 31.32
C GLU A 90 10.72 10.92 32.49
N GLN A 91 10.90 11.79 33.49
CA GLN A 91 9.96 11.94 34.59
C GLN A 91 8.60 12.40 34.10
N ARG A 92 8.54 13.41 33.21
CA ARG A 92 7.27 13.88 32.63
C ARG A 92 6.59 12.81 31.79
N LEU A 93 7.34 12.03 31.01
CA LEU A 93 6.80 10.92 30.23
C LEU A 93 6.22 9.86 31.15
N LYS A 94 6.94 9.49 32.22
CA LYS A 94 6.46 8.55 33.24
C LYS A 94 5.23 9.07 33.98
N ASP A 95 5.17 10.36 34.28
CA ASP A 95 4.01 11.00 34.92
C ASP A 95 2.79 11.04 33.98
N LEU A 96 3.02 11.20 32.67
CA LEU A 96 1.95 11.16 31.68
C LEU A 96 1.47 9.73 31.43
N GLU A 97 2.39 8.76 31.44
CA GLU A 97 2.09 7.34 31.25
C GLU A 97 1.36 6.75 32.46
N SER A 98 1.79 7.08 33.68
CA SER A 98 1.07 6.68 34.91
C SER A 98 -0.32 7.31 35.02
N LYS A 99 -0.54 8.51 34.47
CA LYS A 99 -1.88 9.10 34.34
C LYS A 99 -2.73 8.44 33.25
N LYS A 100 -2.12 7.64 32.38
CA LYS A 100 -2.77 6.96 31.26
C LYS A 100 -2.84 5.45 31.50
N GLU A 101 -2.80 5.02 32.75
CA GLU A 101 -3.16 3.65 33.09
C GLU A 101 -4.55 3.34 32.48
N PRO A 102 -4.70 2.21 31.78
CA PRO A 102 -5.94 1.89 31.11
C PRO A 102 -7.06 1.83 32.15
N GLU A 103 -8.05 2.70 32.00
CA GLU A 103 -9.24 2.63 32.85
C GLU A 103 -9.84 1.23 32.73
N PRO A 104 -10.15 0.56 33.86
CA PRO A 104 -10.72 -0.77 33.83
C PRO A 104 -12.04 -0.73 33.05
N ALA A 105 -12.27 -1.73 32.20
CA ALA A 105 -13.50 -1.83 31.43
C ALA A 105 -14.71 -1.74 32.38
N PRO A 106 -15.77 -0.97 32.04
CA PRO A 106 -16.94 -0.86 32.90
C PRO A 106 -17.55 -2.23 33.17
N ASP A 107 -17.82 -2.52 34.44
CA ASP A 107 -18.49 -3.77 34.83
C ASP A 107 -19.95 -3.71 34.37
N TRP A 108 -20.37 -4.71 33.59
CA TRP A 108 -21.75 -4.79 33.13
C TRP A 108 -22.72 -4.97 34.29
N TRP A 109 -22.32 -5.64 35.38
CA TRP A 109 -23.25 -5.97 36.45
C TRP A 109 -23.48 -4.76 37.37
N ALA A 110 -22.46 -3.90 37.52
CA ALA A 110 -22.54 -2.64 38.25
C ALA A 110 -23.21 -1.52 37.42
N ASP A 111 -22.79 -1.32 36.17
CA ASP A 111 -23.24 -0.24 35.29
C ASP A 111 -23.49 -0.77 33.85
N PRO A 112 -24.63 -1.44 33.57
CA PRO A 112 -24.89 -2.06 32.27
C PRO A 112 -24.91 -1.06 31.11
N GLU A 113 -25.37 0.18 31.32
CA GLU A 113 -25.42 1.20 30.28
C GLU A 113 -24.00 1.65 29.85
N LYS A 114 -23.08 1.83 30.80
CA LYS A 114 -21.68 2.20 30.48
C LYS A 114 -20.94 1.04 29.83
N ALA A 115 -21.18 -0.19 30.29
CA ALA A 115 -20.59 -1.38 29.69
C ALA A 115 -21.06 -1.56 28.24
N ALA A 116 -22.35 -1.34 27.96
CA ALA A 116 -22.89 -1.35 26.61
C ALA A 116 -22.28 -0.24 25.73
N GLN A 117 -22.19 1.00 26.22
CA GLN A 117 -21.56 2.10 25.48
C GLN A 117 -20.09 1.83 25.16
N HIS A 118 -19.34 1.30 26.13
CA HIS A 118 -17.94 0.91 25.92
C HIS A 118 -17.82 -0.20 24.87
N GLN A 119 -18.71 -1.21 24.92
CA GLN A 119 -18.76 -2.26 23.91
C GLN A 119 -19.09 -1.69 22.51
N SER A 120 -20.06 -0.78 22.40
CA SER A 120 -20.38 -0.11 21.14
C SER A 120 -19.18 0.67 20.59
N GLN A 121 -18.48 1.44 21.43
CA GLN A 121 -17.28 2.17 21.02
C GLN A 121 -16.16 1.23 20.56
N GLN A 122 -15.97 0.08 21.22
CA GLN A 122 -15.00 -0.92 20.77
C GLN A 122 -15.37 -1.52 19.41
N ILE A 123 -16.65 -1.80 19.18
CA ILE A 123 -17.14 -2.29 17.88
C ILE A 123 -16.93 -1.23 16.81
N GLU A 124 -17.31 0.02 17.05
CA GLU A 124 -17.12 1.14 16.11
C GLU A 124 -15.63 1.35 15.78
N ALA A 125 -14.75 1.29 16.78
CA ALA A 125 -13.30 1.40 16.57
C ALA A 125 -12.75 0.28 15.69
N ARG A 126 -13.18 -0.97 15.92
CA ARG A 126 -12.80 -2.13 15.08
C ARG A 126 -13.33 -2.00 13.66
N LEU A 127 -14.60 -1.63 13.49
CA LEU A 127 -15.19 -1.42 12.17
C LEU A 127 -14.49 -0.29 11.41
N TYR A 128 -14.11 0.78 12.10
CA TYR A 128 -13.35 1.86 11.50
C TYR A 128 -11.95 1.41 11.07
N GLN A 129 -11.23 0.66 11.91
CA GLN A 129 -9.92 0.09 11.57
C GLN A 129 -10.01 -0.79 10.33
N GLN A 130 -10.96 -1.73 10.31
CA GLN A 130 -11.21 -2.59 9.13
C GLN A 130 -11.54 -1.77 7.88
N LYS A 131 -12.34 -0.70 8.00
CA LYS A 131 -12.64 0.21 6.89
C LYS A 131 -11.36 0.87 6.37
N VAL A 132 -10.47 1.32 7.26
CA VAL A 132 -9.19 1.93 6.89
C VAL A 132 -8.32 0.90 6.16
N GLU A 133 -8.11 -0.29 6.74
CA GLU A 133 -7.29 -1.36 6.14
C GLU A 133 -7.80 -1.75 4.76
N LEU A 134 -9.09 -2.08 4.62
CA LEU A 134 -9.68 -2.43 3.34
C LEU A 134 -9.53 -1.31 2.31
N SER A 135 -9.69 -0.05 2.76
CA SER A 135 -9.51 1.10 1.89
C SER A 135 -8.07 1.28 1.44
N GLN A 136 -7.10 1.04 2.33
CA GLN A 136 -5.67 1.09 2.01
C GLN A 136 -5.29 0.00 1.02
N ASP A 137 -5.73 -1.24 1.25
CA ASP A 137 -5.46 -2.37 0.36
C ASP A 137 -6.03 -2.12 -1.05
N PHE A 138 -7.25 -1.58 -1.12
CA PHE A 138 -7.84 -1.18 -2.40
C PHE A 138 -6.99 -0.12 -3.09
N MET A 139 -6.54 0.91 -2.37
CA MET A 139 -5.74 1.98 -2.97
C MET A 139 -4.35 1.51 -3.39
N ARG A 140 -3.67 0.68 -2.60
CA ARG A 140 -2.39 0.05 -2.97
C ARG A 140 -2.50 -0.81 -4.22
N SER A 141 -3.63 -1.47 -4.42
CA SER A 141 -3.88 -2.28 -5.63
C SER A 141 -4.08 -1.42 -6.90
N GLN A 142 -4.51 -0.17 -6.74
CA GLN A 142 -4.80 0.75 -7.84
C GLN A 142 -3.67 1.75 -8.11
N HIS A 143 -2.91 2.10 -7.09
CA HIS A 143 -1.89 3.15 -7.09
C HIS A 143 -0.60 2.63 -6.47
N GLU A 144 0.46 2.54 -7.28
CA GLU A 144 1.79 2.13 -6.81
C GLU A 144 2.44 3.20 -5.92
N ASP A 145 2.07 4.48 -6.10
CA ASP A 145 2.55 5.65 -5.35
C ASP A 145 1.76 5.91 -4.06
N TYR A 146 0.90 4.97 -3.65
CA TYR A 146 -0.02 5.18 -2.53
C TYR A 146 0.70 5.46 -1.22
N ASP A 147 1.69 4.65 -0.85
CA ASP A 147 2.37 4.77 0.45
C ASP A 147 3.12 6.11 0.57
N ASP A 148 3.69 6.63 -0.54
CA ASP A 148 4.34 7.95 -0.58
C ASP A 148 3.34 9.09 -0.37
N MET A 149 2.15 8.97 -0.97
CA MET A 149 1.08 9.96 -0.81
C MET A 149 0.44 9.88 0.58
N GLU A 150 0.32 8.69 1.16
CA GLU A 150 -0.12 8.52 2.54
C GLU A 150 0.85 9.19 3.52
N ALA A 151 2.17 9.02 3.33
CA ALA A 151 3.17 9.69 4.16
C ALA A 151 3.05 11.23 4.08
N ARG A 152 2.87 11.79 2.88
CA ARG A 152 2.60 13.23 2.69
C ARG A 152 1.31 13.68 3.37
N PHE A 153 0.25 12.87 3.30
CA PHE A 153 -0.98 13.15 4.02
C PHE A 153 -0.76 13.19 5.53
N MET A 154 0.03 12.27 6.08
CA MET A 154 0.34 12.22 7.50
C MET A 154 1.09 13.48 7.96
N GLU A 155 2.01 14.00 7.16
CA GLU A 155 2.68 15.29 7.41
C GLU A 155 1.66 16.45 7.44
N MET A 156 0.80 16.54 6.42
CA MET A 156 -0.26 17.56 6.38
C MET A 156 -1.24 17.44 7.55
N ALA A 157 -1.54 16.21 7.98
CA ALA A 157 -2.44 15.94 9.10
C ALA A 157 -1.83 16.28 10.47
N GLN A 158 -0.49 16.30 10.57
CA GLN A 158 0.21 16.83 11.74
C GLN A 158 0.14 18.35 11.79
N GLU A 159 0.28 19.02 10.63
CA GLU A 159 0.17 20.48 10.53
C GLU A 159 -1.28 20.97 10.68
N ASN A 160 -2.24 20.24 10.13
CA ASN A 160 -3.66 20.57 10.16
C ASN A 160 -4.50 19.44 10.78
N PRO A 161 -4.82 19.52 12.08
CA PRO A 161 -5.63 18.52 12.76
C PRO A 161 -7.04 18.33 12.17
N ALA A 162 -7.58 19.31 11.45
CA ALA A 162 -8.91 19.20 10.82
C ALA A 162 -8.97 18.07 9.78
N LEU A 163 -7.85 17.82 9.08
CA LEU A 163 -7.75 16.74 8.08
C LEU A 163 -7.98 15.36 8.71
N ARG A 164 -7.59 15.17 9.97
CA ARG A 164 -7.83 13.91 10.70
C ARG A 164 -9.32 13.69 10.97
N THR A 165 -10.03 14.76 11.32
CA THR A 165 -11.48 14.71 11.53
C THR A 165 -12.24 14.49 10.23
N GLU A 166 -11.79 15.09 9.13
CA GLU A 166 -12.37 14.88 7.80
C GLU A 166 -12.13 13.45 7.30
N LEU A 167 -10.91 12.91 7.50
CA LEU A 167 -10.57 11.52 7.19
C LEU A 167 -11.51 10.53 7.90
N GLN A 168 -11.79 10.75 9.19
CA GLN A 168 -12.70 9.89 9.96
C GLN A 168 -14.12 9.87 9.40
N LYS A 169 -14.61 11.03 8.95
CA LYS A 169 -15.96 11.20 8.36
C LYS A 169 -16.06 10.70 6.92
N SER A 170 -14.93 10.55 6.23
CA SER A 170 -14.91 10.13 4.84
C SER A 170 -15.44 8.69 4.65
N ALA A 171 -16.12 8.47 3.52
CA ALA A 171 -16.62 7.15 3.16
C ALA A 171 -15.46 6.18 2.91
N ASN A 172 -14.41 6.64 2.23
CA ASN A 172 -13.18 5.89 1.96
C ASN A 172 -11.98 6.71 2.49
N PRO A 173 -11.43 6.35 3.67
CA PRO A 173 -10.32 7.06 4.29
C PRO A 173 -9.05 7.09 3.43
N ALA A 174 -8.61 5.93 2.93
CA ALA A 174 -7.39 5.84 2.14
C ALA A 174 -7.46 6.69 0.86
N ARG A 175 -8.60 6.66 0.16
CA ARG A 175 -8.80 7.47 -1.04
C ARG A 175 -8.80 8.96 -0.73
N PHE A 176 -9.44 9.36 0.37
CA PHE A 176 -9.41 10.76 0.81
C PHE A 176 -7.98 11.22 1.09
N ALA A 177 -7.18 10.43 1.81
CA ALA A 177 -5.78 10.73 2.09
C ALA A 177 -4.95 10.87 0.80
N TYR A 178 -5.11 9.94 -0.15
CA TYR A 178 -4.42 10.00 -1.44
C TYR A 178 -4.82 11.24 -2.26
N GLU A 179 -6.12 11.50 -2.42
CA GLU A 179 -6.60 12.62 -3.22
C GLU A 179 -6.19 13.98 -2.63
N THR A 180 -6.19 14.10 -1.30
CA THR A 180 -5.76 15.33 -0.63
C THR A 180 -4.25 15.54 -0.74
N ALA A 181 -3.43 14.50 -0.53
CA ALA A 181 -1.99 14.56 -0.74
C ALA A 181 -1.61 14.88 -2.19
N ARG A 182 -2.29 14.24 -3.15
CA ARG A 182 -2.10 14.50 -4.57
C ARG A 182 -2.46 15.94 -4.93
N LYS A 183 -3.60 16.46 -4.45
CA LYS A 183 -3.99 17.86 -4.66
C LYS A 183 -2.97 18.84 -4.07
N ALA A 184 -2.44 18.54 -2.89
CA ALA A 184 -1.38 19.36 -2.29
C ALA A 184 -0.09 19.32 -3.12
N ALA A 185 0.32 18.13 -3.59
CA ALA A 185 1.49 17.99 -4.45
C ALA A 185 1.31 18.71 -5.81
N GLU A 186 0.12 18.65 -6.40
CA GLU A 186 -0.24 19.40 -7.61
C GLU A 186 -0.22 20.90 -7.36
N TYR A 187 -0.76 21.37 -6.23
CA TYR A 187 -0.73 22.77 -5.84
C TYR A 187 0.70 23.29 -5.64
N ASP A 188 1.56 22.51 -4.99
CA ASP A 188 2.98 22.87 -4.82
C ASP A 188 3.74 22.86 -6.14
N ALA A 189 3.45 21.90 -7.02
CA ALA A 189 4.00 21.90 -8.37
C ALA A 189 3.56 23.14 -9.19
N MET A 190 2.33 23.62 -9.02
CA MET A 190 1.84 24.83 -9.70
C MET A 190 2.46 26.13 -9.15
N LYS A 191 2.85 26.17 -7.87
CA LYS A 191 3.61 27.31 -7.32
C LYS A 191 4.96 27.47 -8.02
N ASP A 192 5.54 26.37 -8.47
CA ASP A 192 6.76 26.34 -9.28
C ASP A 192 6.42 26.33 -10.78
N VAL A 193 6.04 27.51 -11.28
CA VAL A 193 5.57 27.72 -12.66
C VAL A 193 6.55 27.19 -13.71
N ASP A 194 7.85 27.25 -13.45
CA ASP A 194 8.87 26.83 -14.41
C ASP A 194 9.01 25.30 -14.46
N SER A 195 8.95 24.59 -13.33
CA SER A 195 8.95 23.13 -13.33
C SER A 195 7.63 22.54 -13.85
N TYR A 196 6.51 23.22 -13.62
CA TYR A 196 5.22 22.83 -14.18
C TYR A 196 5.19 22.93 -15.71
N LYS A 197 5.71 24.02 -16.28
CA LYS A 197 5.85 24.18 -17.74
C LYS A 197 6.74 23.08 -18.34
N ALA A 198 7.86 22.77 -17.71
CA ALA A 198 8.77 21.73 -18.18
C ALA A 198 8.13 20.33 -18.17
N LYS A 199 7.36 19.98 -17.12
CA LYS A 199 6.58 18.74 -17.06
C LYS A 199 5.49 18.71 -18.13
N LEU A 200 4.75 19.81 -18.29
CA LEU A 200 3.70 19.92 -19.30
C LEU A 200 4.26 19.76 -20.72
N GLU A 201 5.41 20.38 -21.03
CA GLU A 201 6.08 20.20 -22.32
C GLU A 201 6.54 18.76 -22.54
N ALA A 202 7.06 18.09 -21.51
CA ALA A 202 7.47 16.70 -21.58
C ALA A 202 6.28 15.75 -21.83
N ASP A 203 5.16 15.97 -21.13
CA ASP A 203 3.94 15.19 -21.29
C ASP A 203 3.32 15.43 -22.67
N VAL A 204 3.27 16.69 -23.14
CA VAL A 204 2.81 17.02 -24.51
C VAL A 204 3.69 16.34 -25.56
N ARG A 205 5.01 16.31 -25.39
CA ARG A 205 5.91 15.62 -26.32
C ARG A 205 5.64 14.12 -26.35
N LYS A 206 5.49 13.47 -25.19
CA LYS A 206 5.14 12.04 -25.11
C LYS A 206 3.80 11.74 -25.79
N ASP A 207 2.79 12.59 -25.57
CA ASP A 207 1.48 12.44 -26.20
C ASP A 207 1.52 12.63 -27.71
N VAL A 208 2.29 13.61 -28.20
CA VAL A 208 2.50 13.83 -29.64
C VAL A 208 3.24 12.64 -30.25
N GLU A 209 4.30 12.15 -29.62
CA GLU A 209 5.03 10.96 -30.09
C GLU A 209 4.13 9.72 -30.12
N ALA A 210 3.30 9.51 -29.10
CA ALA A 210 2.35 8.41 -29.06
C ALA A 210 1.28 8.53 -30.17
N LYS A 211 0.79 9.73 -30.44
CA LYS A 211 -0.15 10.00 -31.56
C LYS A 211 0.51 9.77 -32.92
N VAL A 212 1.72 10.30 -33.13
CA VAL A 212 2.47 10.12 -34.38
C VAL A 212 2.79 8.63 -34.61
N ARG A 213 3.19 7.87 -33.59
CA ARG A 213 3.40 6.42 -33.73
C ARG A 213 2.11 5.70 -34.12
N LYS A 214 0.99 6.00 -33.47
CA LYS A 214 -0.32 5.41 -33.83
C LYS A 214 -0.74 5.78 -35.25
N GLU A 215 -0.49 7.01 -35.69
CA GLU A 215 -0.76 7.44 -37.06
C GLU A 215 0.14 6.73 -38.08
N ILE A 216 1.44 6.59 -37.80
CA ILE A 216 2.37 5.84 -38.65
C ILE A 216 1.97 4.37 -38.73
N GLU A 217 1.62 3.73 -37.61
CA GLU A 217 1.15 2.34 -37.60
C GLU A 217 -0.16 2.17 -38.36
N ALA A 218 -1.10 3.12 -38.21
CA ALA A 218 -2.35 3.11 -38.97
C ALA A 218 -2.11 3.36 -40.47
N GLU A 219 -1.16 4.21 -40.84
CA GLU A 219 -0.79 4.46 -42.23
C GLU A 219 -0.05 3.26 -42.83
N GLN A 220 0.84 2.61 -42.07
CA GLN A 220 1.51 1.37 -42.48
C GLN A 220 0.53 0.23 -42.66
N LYS A 221 -0.43 0.04 -41.74
CA LYS A 221 -1.51 -0.94 -41.92
C LYS A 221 -2.34 -0.64 -43.17
N LYS A 222 -2.74 0.62 -43.37
CA LYS A 222 -3.47 1.02 -44.60
C LYS A 222 -2.65 0.79 -45.88
N LYS A 223 -1.33 0.96 -45.85
CA LYS A 223 -0.45 0.67 -46.99
C LYS A 223 -0.32 -0.83 -47.21
N ALA A 224 -0.12 -1.62 -46.15
CA ALA A 224 -0.07 -3.08 -46.22
C ALA A 224 -1.40 -3.68 -46.72
N ASP A 225 -2.55 -3.17 -46.27
CA ASP A 225 -3.86 -3.61 -46.73
C ASP A 225 -4.09 -3.26 -48.22
N LYS A 226 -3.60 -2.08 -48.66
CA LYS A 226 -3.64 -1.69 -50.08
C LYS A 226 -2.69 -2.53 -50.94
N GLU A 227 -1.51 -2.84 -50.44
CA GLU A 227 -0.53 -3.70 -51.12
C GLU A 227 -1.02 -5.15 -51.20
N ALA A 228 -1.71 -5.64 -50.16
CA ALA A 228 -2.34 -6.96 -50.16
C ALA A 228 -3.59 -7.05 -51.04
N ALA A 229 -4.28 -5.92 -51.27
CA ALA A 229 -5.42 -5.82 -52.18
C ALA A 229 -5.02 -5.66 -53.66
N ILE A 230 -3.73 -5.42 -53.94
CA ILE A 230 -3.19 -5.42 -55.31
C ILE A 230 -2.63 -6.82 -55.57
N ASP A 231 -3.06 -7.45 -56.67
CA ASP A 231 -2.54 -8.75 -57.08
C ASP A 231 -1.00 -8.72 -57.17
N PRO A 232 -0.29 -9.76 -56.71
CA PRO A 232 1.17 -9.78 -56.66
C PRO A 232 1.75 -9.56 -58.07
N SER A 233 2.34 -8.38 -58.28
CA SER A 233 2.97 -8.03 -59.56
C SER A 233 4.20 -8.90 -59.81
N LEU A 234 4.38 -9.35 -61.06
CA LEU A 234 5.60 -10.01 -61.53
C LEU A 234 6.86 -9.12 -61.40
N ALA A 235 6.71 -7.84 -61.05
CA ALA A 235 7.82 -6.95 -60.75
C ALA A 235 8.51 -7.24 -59.39
N SER A 236 7.80 -7.84 -58.43
CA SER A 236 8.38 -8.24 -57.13
C SER A 236 8.86 -9.69 -57.11
N THR A 237 8.56 -10.47 -58.15
CA THR A 237 9.14 -11.80 -58.35
C THR A 237 10.56 -11.66 -58.87
N SER A 238 11.55 -11.75 -57.97
CA SER A 238 12.95 -11.97 -58.36
C SER A 238 13.02 -13.24 -59.22
N SER A 239 13.58 -13.16 -60.43
CA SER A 239 13.77 -14.32 -61.29
C SER A 239 14.61 -15.36 -60.55
N LYS A 240 13.99 -16.50 -60.22
CA LYS A 240 14.64 -17.58 -59.46
C LYS A 240 15.75 -18.28 -60.25
N GLY A 241 15.93 -17.95 -61.52
CA GLY A 241 17.15 -18.21 -62.29
C GLY A 241 17.99 -16.94 -62.30
N GLY A 242 19.00 -16.87 -61.45
CA GLY A 242 20.04 -15.85 -61.58
C GLY A 242 20.80 -16.11 -62.86
N LEU A 243 20.49 -15.37 -63.93
CA LEU A 243 21.43 -15.24 -65.04
C LEU A 243 22.60 -14.42 -64.51
N THR A 244 23.69 -15.11 -64.20
CA THR A 244 24.97 -14.44 -64.08
C THR A 244 25.34 -13.92 -65.48
N SER A 245 26.02 -12.78 -65.56
CA SER A 245 26.43 -12.20 -66.85
C SER A 245 27.30 -13.10 -67.72
N ASP A 246 27.74 -14.25 -67.17
CA ASP A 246 28.57 -15.26 -67.82
C ASP A 246 27.76 -16.32 -68.60
N ASP A 247 26.44 -16.40 -68.46
CA ASP A 247 25.59 -17.42 -69.11
C ASP A 247 25.12 -17.02 -70.53
N TYR A 248 25.39 -15.79 -70.98
CA TYR A 248 25.06 -15.33 -72.33
C TYR A 248 26.24 -15.53 -73.29
N ALA A 249 26.28 -16.69 -73.95
CA ALA A 249 27.34 -17.08 -74.88
C ALA A 249 27.28 -16.40 -76.27
N GLY A 250 26.47 -15.35 -76.44
CA GLY A 250 26.28 -14.65 -77.72
C GLY A 250 25.43 -15.43 -78.73
N PRO A 251 25.14 -14.84 -79.91
CA PRO A 251 24.39 -15.51 -80.97
C PRO A 251 25.18 -16.69 -81.53
N THR A 252 24.50 -17.80 -81.82
CA THR A 252 25.10 -19.00 -82.43
C THR A 252 25.81 -18.64 -83.75
N PRO A 253 27.06 -19.10 -83.96
CA PRO A 253 27.81 -18.80 -85.17
C PRO A 253 27.14 -19.42 -86.40
N LEU A 254 27.13 -18.69 -87.51
CA LEU A 254 26.47 -19.05 -88.77
C LEU A 254 26.91 -20.42 -89.34
N ASP A 255 28.11 -20.86 -88.99
CA ASP A 255 28.68 -22.15 -89.42
C ASP A 255 27.96 -23.37 -88.81
N GLU A 256 27.27 -23.20 -87.68
CA GLU A 256 26.45 -24.27 -87.07
C GLU A 256 25.03 -24.35 -87.66
N ILE A 257 24.59 -23.29 -88.34
CA ILE A 257 23.24 -23.17 -88.89
C ILE A 257 23.17 -23.70 -90.34
N LEU A 258 24.31 -23.69 -91.05
CA LEU A 258 24.42 -24.18 -92.42
C LEU A 258 25.02 -25.60 -92.47
N LYS A 259 24.19 -26.60 -92.14
CA LYS A 259 24.41 -28.01 -92.49
C LYS A 259 23.25 -28.54 -93.32
#